data_AF-A0AAU7KKR7-F1
#
_entry.id   AF-A0AAU7KKR7-F1
#
_cell.length_a   1.000
_cell.length_b   1.000
_cell.length_c   1.000
_cell.angle_alpha   90.00
_cell.angle_beta   90.00
_cell.angle_gamma   90.00
#
_symmetry.space_group_name_H-M   'P 1'
#
loop_
_entity.id
_entity.type
_entity.pdbx_description
1 polymer ?
#
loop_
_entity_poly.entity_id
_entity_poly.type
_entity_poly.pdbx_seq_one_letter_code
_entity_poly.pdbx_strand_id
1 'polypeptide(L)'
;MHIMTLPIATVLFLAPTMGASDTLHFGIGIANYNNEQLHYSDKAFYENFSAELGAHTDFDDSFMLHLNAHLYTSPKDLLARITPIFYAGAGIMLLKGQEDYGFENKSNNTNERRGVRLPIGIELMTPIDISVFSEVVPSYVFSPDEDYESIFTSGIRYYVY
;
A
#
# COMPACT_ATOMS: atom_id res chain seq x y z
N MET A 1 25.72 -14.08 -7.07
CA MET A 1 25.26 -12.68 -6.99
C MET A 1 24.73 -12.25 -8.34
N HIS A 2 23.43 -12.43 -8.57
CA HIS A 2 22.73 -11.81 -9.69
C HIS A 2 21.77 -10.80 -9.08
N ILE A 3 22.16 -9.53 -9.13
CA ILE A 3 21.28 -8.42 -8.81
C ILE A 3 20.29 -8.36 -9.96
N MET A 4 19.11 -8.94 -9.74
CA MET A 4 17.99 -8.82 -10.65
C MET A 4 17.40 -7.43 -10.40
N THR A 5 17.91 -6.43 -11.10
CA THR A 5 17.29 -5.11 -11.18
C THR A 5 15.92 -5.29 -11.82
N LEU A 6 14.86 -5.43 -11.01
CA LEU A 6 13.50 -5.32 -11.50
C LEU A 6 13.30 -3.88 -12.00
N PRO A 7 12.95 -3.66 -13.28
CA PRO A 7 12.57 -2.35 -13.75
C PRO A 7 11.16 -2.07 -13.19
N ILE A 8 11.08 -1.38 -12.05
CA ILE A 8 9.84 -0.78 -11.55
C ILE A 8 9.57 0.47 -12.39
N ALA A 9 9.39 0.26 -13.69
CA ALA A 9 8.98 1.25 -14.63
C ALA A 9 7.76 0.69 -15.35
N THR A 10 6.65 1.41 -15.25
CA THR A 10 5.45 1.25 -16.08
C THR A 10 4.47 0.14 -15.65
N VAL A 11 3.79 0.34 -14.51
CA VAL A 11 2.38 -0.06 -14.45
C VAL A 11 1.58 1.17 -14.89
N LEU A 12 1.09 1.11 -16.13
CA LEU A 12 0.41 2.20 -16.82
C LEU A 12 -0.81 2.71 -16.04
N PHE A 13 -0.86 4.04 -15.94
CA PHE A 13 -2.02 4.88 -15.73
C PHE A 13 -3.26 4.36 -16.45
N LEU A 14 -4.24 3.90 -15.69
CA LEU A 14 -5.64 3.98 -16.06
C LEU A 14 -6.33 4.91 -15.07
N ALA A 15 -5.99 6.20 -15.16
CA ALA A 15 -6.74 7.25 -14.48
C ALA A 15 -8.12 7.39 -15.16
N PRO A 16 -9.24 7.39 -14.42
CA PRO A 16 -10.51 7.82 -14.96
C PRO A 16 -10.40 9.30 -15.34
N THR A 17 -10.56 9.57 -16.63
CA THR A 17 -10.51 10.90 -17.23
C THR A 17 -11.71 11.75 -16.80
N MET A 18 -11.66 12.41 -15.64
CA MET A 18 -12.55 13.55 -15.31
C MET A 18 -11.88 14.50 -14.30
N GLY A 19 -11.39 15.65 -14.78
CA GLY A 19 -11.28 16.90 -14.00
C GLY A 19 -10.35 16.94 -12.77
N ALA A 20 -9.30 16.13 -12.71
CA ALA A 20 -8.37 16.10 -11.58
C ALA A 20 -7.31 17.22 -11.65
N SER A 21 -7.07 17.90 -10.52
CA SER A 21 -5.77 18.48 -10.20
C SER A 21 -4.84 17.31 -9.91
N ASP A 22 -4.22 16.73 -10.95
CA ASP A 22 -3.37 15.55 -10.85
C ASP A 22 -2.12 15.85 -9.99
N THR A 23 -2.16 15.53 -8.70
CA THR A 23 -0.95 15.53 -7.87
C THR A 23 -0.53 14.08 -7.62
N LEU A 24 0.66 13.72 -8.11
CA LEU A 24 1.22 12.37 -8.06
C LEU A 24 2.28 12.30 -6.96
N HIS A 25 2.17 11.33 -6.05
CA HIS A 25 3.07 11.24 -4.89
C HIS A 25 3.68 9.86 -4.71
N PHE A 26 4.88 9.83 -4.13
CA PHE A 26 5.69 8.63 -3.95
C PHE A 26 6.00 8.41 -2.47
N GLY A 27 5.72 7.23 -1.93
CA GLY A 27 5.91 6.89 -0.53
C GLY A 27 6.77 5.66 -0.30
N ILE A 28 7.62 5.72 0.73
CA ILE A 28 8.40 4.57 1.21
C ILE A 28 8.06 4.34 2.68
N GLY A 29 7.45 3.19 2.97
CA GLY A 29 7.11 2.78 4.32
C GLY A 29 7.92 1.59 4.82
N ILE A 30 7.79 1.32 6.10
CA ILE A 30 8.23 0.05 6.69
C ILE A 30 6.97 -0.64 7.18
N ALA A 31 6.59 -1.74 6.53
CA ALA A 31 5.47 -2.53 7.02
C ALA A 31 5.94 -3.40 8.18
N ASN A 32 5.23 -3.33 9.31
CA ASN A 32 5.38 -4.37 10.31
C ASN A 32 4.45 -5.52 9.93
N TYR A 33 4.93 -6.33 9.01
CA TYR A 33 4.41 -7.64 8.72
C TYR A 33 5.47 -8.66 9.15
N ASN A 34 5.23 -9.37 10.25
CA ASN A 34 6.20 -10.28 10.87
C ASN A 34 7.60 -9.66 11.14
N ASN A 35 7.67 -8.34 11.40
CA ASN A 35 8.88 -7.56 11.69
C ASN A 35 9.97 -7.44 10.59
N GLU A 36 9.80 -7.99 9.38
CA GLU A 36 10.93 -8.11 8.42
C GLU A 36 10.64 -7.59 6.99
N GLN A 37 9.49 -6.97 6.73
CA GLN A 37 9.11 -6.55 5.38
C GLN A 37 9.30 -5.05 5.09
N LEU A 38 9.72 -4.75 3.86
CA LEU A 38 9.72 -3.40 3.33
C LEU A 38 8.47 -3.13 2.51
N HIS A 39 7.93 -1.91 2.67
CA HIS A 39 6.75 -1.45 1.94
C HIS A 39 7.08 -0.26 1.06
N TYR A 40 6.70 -0.36 -0.20
CA TYR A 40 6.83 0.72 -1.17
C TYR A 40 5.44 1.02 -1.73
N SER A 41 5.07 2.30 -1.85
CA SER A 41 3.75 2.68 -2.38
C SER A 41 3.76 4.01 -3.10
N ASP A 42 3.10 4.06 -4.25
CA ASP A 42 2.78 5.28 -4.97
C ASP A 42 1.32 5.61 -4.73
N LYS A 43 1.06 6.82 -4.24
CA LYS A 43 -0.29 7.26 -3.89
C LYS A 43 -0.64 8.55 -4.61
N ALA A 44 -1.75 8.53 -5.34
CA ALA A 44 -2.30 9.70 -6.01
C ALA A 44 -3.56 10.17 -5.27
N PHE A 45 -3.67 11.48 -5.06
CA PHE A 45 -4.83 12.10 -4.42
C PHE A 45 -5.67 12.85 -5.45
N TYR A 46 -6.98 12.72 -5.28
CA TYR A 46 -8.06 13.33 -6.04
C TYR A 46 -9.11 13.82 -5.04
N GLU A 47 -10.00 14.75 -5.38
CA GLU A 47 -10.93 15.33 -4.39
C GLU A 47 -11.64 14.30 -3.49
N ASN A 48 -11.22 14.21 -2.22
CA ASN A 48 -11.69 13.24 -1.20
C ASN A 48 -11.48 11.75 -1.55
N PHE A 49 -10.68 11.45 -2.57
CA PHE A 49 -10.37 10.12 -3.05
C PHE A 49 -8.86 9.92 -3.26
N SER A 50 -8.31 8.74 -2.96
CA SER A 50 -6.94 8.43 -3.34
C SER A 50 -6.80 7.02 -3.87
N ALA A 51 -5.87 6.82 -4.79
CA ALA A 51 -5.49 5.51 -5.29
C ALA A 51 -4.04 5.22 -4.89
N GLU A 52 -3.76 3.99 -4.48
CA GLU A 52 -2.43 3.57 -4.06
C GLU A 52 -2.04 2.27 -4.76
N LEU A 53 -0.90 2.27 -5.45
CA LEU A 53 -0.25 1.07 -5.95
C LEU A 53 0.95 0.80 -5.04
N GLY A 54 1.09 -0.40 -4.50
CA GLY A 54 2.24 -0.70 -3.67
C GLY A 54 2.68 -2.16 -3.69
N ALA A 55 3.81 -2.38 -3.03
CA ALA A 55 4.43 -3.67 -2.87
C ALA A 55 4.86 -3.85 -1.41
N HIS A 56 4.62 -5.02 -0.85
CA HIS A 56 5.35 -5.53 0.32
C HIS A 56 6.34 -6.56 -0.19
N THR A 57 7.57 -6.49 0.29
CA THR A 57 8.61 -7.47 -0.05
C THR A 57 9.30 -7.93 1.22
N ASP A 58 9.43 -9.24 1.34
CA ASP A 58 10.53 -9.84 2.10
C ASP A 58 11.72 -9.90 1.15
N PHE A 59 12.93 -9.60 1.63
CA PHE A 59 14.12 -9.59 0.75
C PHE A 59 14.49 -10.97 0.24
N ASP A 60 14.06 -12.03 0.92
CA ASP A 60 14.53 -13.38 0.66
C ASP A 60 13.50 -14.29 -0.05
N ASP A 61 12.17 -14.17 0.18
CA ASP A 61 11.25 -15.25 -0.25
C ASP A 61 9.84 -14.89 -0.74
N SER A 62 9.37 -13.64 -0.61
CA SER A 62 7.99 -13.32 -0.98
C SER A 62 7.73 -11.86 -1.36
N PHE A 63 6.77 -11.66 -2.27
CA PHE A 63 6.25 -10.33 -2.60
C PHE A 63 4.72 -10.30 -2.72
N MET A 64 4.15 -9.17 -2.34
CA MET A 64 2.72 -8.86 -2.45
C MET A 64 2.58 -7.53 -3.18
N LEU A 65 1.96 -7.55 -4.35
CA LEU A 65 1.54 -6.35 -5.05
C LEU A 65 0.09 -6.03 -4.65
N HIS A 66 -0.22 -4.76 -4.47
CA HIS A 66 -1.57 -4.32 -4.13
C HIS A 66 -1.97 -3.03 -4.82
N LEU A 67 -3.27 -2.90 -5.05
CA LEU A 67 -3.90 -1.69 -5.57
C LEU A 67 -5.09 -1.37 -4.66
N ASN A 68 -5.05 -0.21 -4.00
CA ASN A 68 -6.08 0.25 -3.07
C ASN A 68 -6.72 1.54 -3.59
N ALA A 69 -8.01 1.67 -3.34
CA ALA A 69 -8.78 2.89 -3.51
C ALA A 69 -9.30 3.33 -2.14
N HIS A 70 -9.15 4.61 -1.80
CA HIS A 70 -9.54 5.15 -0.52
C HIS A 70 -10.46 6.36 -0.67
N LEU A 71 -11.41 6.47 0.24
CA LEU A 71 -12.00 7.76 0.57
C LEU A 71 -11.19 8.35 1.72
N TYR A 72 -10.91 9.66 1.63
CA TYR A 72 -10.20 10.35 2.70
C TYR A 72 -10.91 11.63 3.12
N THR A 73 -10.65 12.04 4.34
CA THR A 73 -11.09 13.31 4.90
C THR A 73 -9.96 13.97 5.66
N SER A 74 -9.98 15.29 5.69
CA SER A 74 -9.01 16.09 6.44
C SER A 74 -9.72 17.25 7.13
N PRO A 75 -9.36 17.60 8.38
CA PRO A 75 -9.85 18.82 9.00
C PRO A 75 -9.43 20.03 8.17
N LYS A 76 -10.38 20.93 7.87
CA LYS A 76 -10.16 22.13 7.04
C LYS A 76 -9.37 23.25 7.74
N ASP A 77 -8.65 22.94 8.82
CA ASP A 77 -7.99 23.97 9.62
C ASP A 77 -6.69 24.44 8.94
N LEU A 78 -6.80 25.56 8.22
CA LEU A 78 -5.74 26.21 7.45
C LEU A 78 -4.55 26.70 8.30
N LEU A 79 -4.68 26.70 9.63
CA LEU A 79 -3.63 27.16 10.56
C LEU A 79 -2.75 26.02 11.11
N ALA A 80 -3.12 24.77 10.84
CA ALA A 80 -2.36 23.63 11.35
C ALA A 80 -1.06 23.47 10.55
N ARG A 81 0.08 23.49 11.25
CA ARG A 81 1.39 23.12 10.66
C ARG A 81 1.47 21.64 10.29
N ILE A 82 0.58 20.82 10.84
CA ILE A 82 0.49 19.40 10.55
C ILE A 82 -0.97 19.11 10.25
N THR A 83 -1.25 18.61 9.06
CA THR A 83 -2.62 18.33 8.60
C THR A 83 -2.88 16.84 8.67
N PRO A 84 -3.77 16.36 9.55
CA PRO A 84 -4.13 14.95 9.58
C PRO A 84 -5.09 14.62 8.44
N ILE A 85 -4.88 13.46 7.83
CA ILE A 85 -5.68 12.87 6.77
C ILE A 85 -6.11 11.49 7.27
N PHE A 86 -7.40 11.27 7.39
CA PHE A 86 -7.97 9.97 7.75
C PHE A 86 -8.49 9.31 6.49
N TYR A 87 -8.20 8.04 6.28
CA TYR A 87 -8.66 7.32 5.11
C TYR A 87 -9.12 5.91 5.44
N ALA A 88 -10.08 5.45 4.65
CA ALA A 88 -10.53 4.07 4.61
C ALA A 88 -10.77 3.68 3.16
N GLY A 89 -10.46 2.43 2.83
CA GLY A 89 -10.48 1.99 1.45
C GLY A 89 -10.77 0.52 1.27
N ALA A 90 -10.75 0.13 0.00
CA ALA A 90 -10.81 -1.24 -0.44
C ALA A 90 -9.80 -1.44 -1.58
N GLY A 91 -9.23 -2.62 -1.66
CA GLY A 91 -8.24 -2.94 -2.67
C GLY A 91 -8.17 -4.40 -3.00
N ILE A 92 -7.33 -4.70 -3.98
CA ILE A 92 -6.98 -6.05 -4.40
C ILE A 92 -5.49 -6.28 -4.21
N MET A 93 -5.12 -7.55 -4.05
CA MET A 93 -3.73 -7.95 -3.95
C MET A 93 -3.43 -9.22 -4.72
N LEU A 94 -2.17 -9.33 -5.11
CA LEU A 94 -1.53 -10.48 -5.72
C LEU A 94 -0.34 -10.85 -4.86
N LEU A 95 -0.31 -12.07 -4.35
CA LEU A 95 0.79 -12.59 -3.55
C LEU A 95 1.52 -13.67 -4.33
N LYS A 96 2.84 -13.63 -4.27
CA LYS A 96 3.71 -14.65 -4.84
C LYS A 96 4.94 -14.83 -3.95
N GLY A 97 5.12 -16.04 -3.43
CA GLY A 97 6.26 -16.38 -2.56
C GLY A 97 6.25 -17.86 -2.17
N GLN A 98 7.39 -18.33 -1.68
CA GLN A 98 7.49 -19.61 -0.98
C GLN A 98 7.06 -19.41 0.48
N GLU A 99 5.95 -20.05 0.83
CA GLU A 99 5.50 -20.43 2.18
C GLU A 99 5.22 -19.40 3.30
N ASP A 100 5.76 -18.17 3.34
CA ASP A 100 5.75 -17.43 4.65
C ASP A 100 5.09 -16.03 4.69
N TYR A 101 4.07 -15.75 3.88
CA TYR A 101 3.16 -14.65 4.22
C TYR A 101 2.21 -15.06 5.36
N GLY A 102 2.67 -15.48 6.56
CA GLY A 102 1.78 -15.76 7.72
C GLY A 102 0.63 -16.78 7.49
N PHE A 103 0.51 -17.31 6.27
CA PHE A 103 -0.46 -18.23 5.75
C PHE A 103 0.13 -19.58 6.03
N GLU A 104 -0.29 -20.19 7.14
CA GLU A 104 0.30 -21.41 7.66
C GLU A 104 0.54 -22.46 6.57
N ASN A 105 1.79 -22.53 6.14
CA ASN A 105 2.59 -23.70 5.82
C ASN A 105 1.80 -24.94 5.35
N LYS A 106 1.26 -24.89 4.13
CA LYS A 106 0.76 -26.09 3.43
C LYS A 106 1.06 -26.06 1.93
N SER A 107 2.14 -26.77 1.60
CA SER A 107 2.31 -27.62 0.43
C SER A 107 2.36 -26.96 -0.96
N ASN A 108 3.57 -26.59 -1.36
CA ASN A 108 4.22 -27.00 -2.62
C ASN A 108 3.48 -26.79 -3.95
N ASN A 109 2.98 -25.59 -4.17
CA ASN A 109 2.90 -25.10 -5.54
C ASN A 109 3.12 -23.59 -5.58
N THR A 110 3.86 -23.13 -6.58
CA THR A 110 4.12 -21.71 -6.90
C THR A 110 2.82 -21.01 -7.32
N ASN A 111 1.86 -20.93 -6.40
CA ASN A 111 0.53 -20.43 -6.69
C ASN A 111 0.49 -18.95 -6.34
N GLU A 112 0.41 -18.14 -7.38
CA GLU A 112 -0.10 -16.78 -7.27
C GLU A 112 -1.44 -16.82 -6.52
N ARG A 113 -1.50 -16.15 -5.37
CA ARG A 113 -2.74 -16.01 -4.60
C ARG A 113 -3.30 -14.61 -4.82
N ARG A 114 -4.62 -14.50 -4.79
CA ARG A 114 -5.32 -13.22 -4.98
C ARG A 114 -6.13 -12.92 -3.75
N GLY A 115 -6.35 -11.66 -3.43
CA GLY A 115 -7.16 -11.30 -2.29
C GLY A 115 -7.71 -9.90 -2.36
N VAL A 116 -8.49 -9.57 -1.34
CA VAL A 116 -9.03 -8.24 -1.09
C VAL A 116 -8.42 -7.64 0.17
N ARG A 117 -8.34 -6.32 0.21
CA ARG A 117 -7.73 -5.53 1.28
C ARG A 117 -8.70 -4.45 1.71
N LEU A 118 -8.71 -4.11 3.00
CA LEU A 118 -9.55 -3.06 3.58
C LEU A 118 -8.70 -2.06 4.37
N PRO A 119 -7.83 -1.28 3.71
CA PRO A 119 -6.92 -0.35 4.39
C PRO A 119 -7.68 0.73 5.17
N ILE A 120 -7.27 0.93 6.42
CA ILE A 120 -7.76 2.00 7.29
C ILE A 120 -6.54 2.66 7.93
N GLY A 121 -6.40 3.97 7.78
CA GLY A 121 -5.20 4.66 8.22
C GLY A 121 -5.33 6.14 8.48
N ILE A 122 -4.24 6.68 8.99
CA ILE A 122 -4.01 8.09 9.24
C ILE A 122 -2.69 8.51 8.58
N GLU A 123 -2.67 9.71 8.04
CA GLU A 123 -1.49 10.33 7.46
C GLU A 123 -1.36 11.77 7.97
N LEU A 124 -0.17 12.14 8.44
CA LEU A 124 0.13 13.45 8.99
C LEU A 124 0.98 14.21 7.99
N MET A 125 0.37 15.10 7.21
CA MET A 125 1.06 15.96 6.25
C MET A 125 1.83 17.06 6.98
N THR A 126 3.09 17.25 6.63
CA THR A 126 3.93 18.34 7.13
C THR A 126 4.10 19.43 6.07
N PRO A 127 4.57 20.65 6.43
CA PRO A 127 4.72 21.77 5.48
C PRO A 127 5.90 21.60 4.51
N ILE A 128 6.69 20.54 4.64
CA ILE A 128 7.90 20.28 3.85
C ILE A 128 7.71 19.11 2.89
N ASP A 129 6.49 18.93 2.40
CA ASP A 129 6.16 17.92 1.38
C ASP A 129 6.52 16.48 1.80
N ILE A 130 6.47 16.25 3.11
CA ILE A 130 6.66 14.94 3.74
C ILE A 130 5.42 14.66 4.58
N SER A 131 4.97 13.42 4.59
CA SER A 131 4.01 12.93 5.58
C SER A 131 4.56 11.73 6.33
N VAL A 132 3.98 11.48 7.50
CA VAL A 132 4.12 10.21 8.23
C VAL A 132 2.77 9.53 8.21
N PHE A 133 2.73 8.25 7.84
CA PHE A 133 1.49 7.48 7.79
C PHE A 133 1.54 6.24 8.67
N SER A 134 0.37 5.79 9.09
CA SER A 134 0.16 4.53 9.79
C SER A 134 -1.18 3.94 9.37
N GLU A 135 -1.22 2.66 9.05
CA GLU A 135 -2.41 1.94 8.61
C GLU A 135 -2.49 0.51 9.14
N VAL A 136 -3.72 0.03 9.26
CA VAL A 136 -4.06 -1.38 9.43
C VAL A 136 -4.78 -1.83 8.18
N VAL A 137 -4.36 -2.96 7.62
CA VAL A 137 -4.92 -3.53 6.39
C VAL A 137 -5.39 -4.95 6.65
N PRO A 138 -6.62 -5.14 7.16
CA PRO A 138 -7.30 -6.41 7.11
C PRO A 138 -7.38 -6.89 5.66
N SER A 139 -7.02 -8.15 5.45
CA SER A 139 -6.81 -8.76 4.16
C SER A 139 -7.41 -10.16 4.15
N TYR A 140 -8.07 -10.50 3.06
CA TYR A 140 -8.63 -11.83 2.86
C TYR A 140 -8.09 -12.40 1.56
N VAL A 141 -7.46 -13.57 1.64
CA VAL A 141 -6.89 -14.27 0.49
C VAL A 141 -7.86 -15.33 -0.01
N PHE A 142 -8.15 -15.27 -1.31
CA PHE A 142 -8.85 -16.33 -2.03
C PHE A 142 -7.89 -17.50 -2.25
N SER A 143 -7.79 -18.37 -1.25
CA SER A 143 -7.09 -19.66 -1.31
C SER A 143 -8.11 -20.79 -1.06
N PRO A 144 -7.83 -22.03 -1.48
CA PRO A 144 -8.66 -23.19 -1.15
C PRO A 144 -8.90 -23.39 0.36
N ASP A 145 -8.00 -22.83 1.18
CA ASP A 145 -8.02 -22.94 2.63
C ASP A 145 -8.46 -21.64 3.35
N GLU A 146 -8.99 -20.65 2.60
CA GLU A 146 -9.49 -19.34 3.07
C GLU A 146 -8.70 -18.73 4.24
N ASP A 147 -7.70 -17.90 3.93
CA ASP A 147 -6.87 -17.28 4.96
C ASP A 147 -7.24 -15.81 5.20
N TYR A 148 -7.39 -15.44 6.48
CA TYR A 148 -7.62 -14.07 6.92
C TYR A 148 -6.38 -13.54 7.65
N GLU A 149 -5.98 -12.32 7.32
CA GLU A 149 -4.81 -11.69 7.91
C GLU A 149 -4.98 -10.18 8.08
N SER A 150 -4.17 -9.55 8.93
CA SER A 150 -4.13 -8.10 9.08
C SER A 150 -2.70 -7.61 9.11
N ILE A 151 -2.39 -6.68 8.21
CA ILE A 151 -1.06 -6.08 8.07
C ILE A 151 -1.06 -4.75 8.82
N PHE A 152 -0.01 -4.47 9.61
CA PHE A 152 0.23 -3.14 10.15
C PHE A 152 1.36 -2.47 9.35
N THR A 153 1.19 -1.22 8.96
CA THR A 153 2.21 -0.49 8.21
C THR A 153 2.36 0.91 8.73
N SER A 154 3.60 1.36 8.92
CA SER A 154 3.90 2.75 9.22
C SER A 154 5.06 3.25 8.37
N GLY A 155 5.05 4.51 7.99
CA GLY A 155 5.99 4.96 6.99
C GLY A 155 6.05 6.45 6.78
N ILE A 156 6.86 6.84 5.80
CA ILE A 156 7.07 8.22 5.40
C ILE A 156 6.69 8.35 3.92
N ARG A 157 5.99 9.40 3.53
CA ARG A 157 5.69 9.67 2.11
C ARG A 157 6.21 11.03 1.69
N TYR A 158 6.77 11.10 0.49
CA TYR A 158 7.31 12.32 -0.09
C TYR A 158 6.43 12.79 -1.25
N TYR A 159 6.18 14.09 -1.30
CA TYR A 159 5.23 14.71 -2.21
C TYR A 159 6.01 15.43 -3.31
N VAL A 160 5.76 15.03 -4.57
CA VAL A 160 6.27 15.72 -5.77
C VAL A 160 5.09 16.43 -6.41
N TYR A 161 5.26 17.70 -6.79
CA TYR A 161 4.23 18.52 -7.44
C TYR A 161 4.66 18.92 -8.85
#